data_AF-A0A139D4V5-F1
#
_entry.id   AF-A0A139D4V5-F1
#
_cell.length_a   1.000
_cell.length_b   1.000
_cell.length_c   1.000
_cell.angle_alpha   90.00
_cell.angle_beta   90.00
_cell.angle_gamma   90.00
#
_symmetry.space_group_name_H-M   'P 1'
#
loop_
_entity.id
_entity.type
_entity.pdbx_description
1 polymer ?
#
loop_
_entity_poly.entity_id
_entity_poly.type
_entity_poly.pdbx_seq_one_letter_code
_entity_poly.pdbx_strand_id
1 'polypeptide(L)' 'MKKLLIQLDTDKRASTFDQVVAYDAGADNLIIHSEITKEEVEDI' A
#
# COMPACT_ATOMS: atom_id res chain seq x y z
N MET A 1 1.23 19.94 -0.55
CA MET A 1 0.92 18.88 0.44
C MET A 1 1.51 17.58 -0.08
N LYS A 2 2.05 16.72 0.80
CA LYS A 2 2.56 15.40 0.40
C LYS A 2 1.40 14.40 0.23
N LYS A 3 1.46 13.56 -0.79
CA LYS A 3 0.56 12.43 -1.07
C LYS A 3 1.12 11.16 -0.44
N LEU A 4 0.47 10.68 0.61
CA LEU A 4 0.80 9.41 1.25
C LEU A 4 -0.14 8.34 0.71
N LEU A 5 0.42 7.23 0.23
CA LEU A 5 -0.36 6.06 -0.17
C LEU A 5 -0.10 4.93 0.83
N ILE A 6 -1.18 4.34 1.36
CA ILE A 6 -1.11 3.13 2.18
C ILE A 6 -1.42 1.96 1.26
N GLN A 7 -0.47 1.05 1.08
CA GLN A 7 -0.67 -0.21 0.35
C GLN A 7 -1.02 -1.30 1.35
N LEU A 8 -2.26 -1.80 1.25
CA LEU A 8 -2.74 -2.95 1.99
C LEU A 8 -2.80 -4.13 1.02
N ASP A 9 -1.88 -5.07 1.17
CA ASP A 9 -1.73 -6.23 0.29
C ASP A 9 -2.06 -7.52 1.04
N THR A 10 -2.88 -8.38 0.43
CA THR A 10 -3.28 -9.67 1.03
C THR A 10 -2.20 -10.74 0.86
N ASP A 11 -1.25 -10.53 -0.04
CA ASP A 11 -0.18 -11.49 -0.28
C ASP A 11 0.88 -11.45 0.83
N LYS A 12 1.64 -12.56 0.95
CA LYS A 12 2.79 -12.68 1.87
C LYS A 12 3.84 -11.58 1.71
N ARG A 13 3.95 -11.03 0.51
CA ARG A 13 4.84 -9.92 0.20
C ARG A 13 4.06 -8.94 -0.64
N ALA A 14 4.05 -7.68 -0.22
CA ALA A 14 3.42 -6.63 -0.98
C ALA A 14 4.05 -6.50 -2.38
N SER A 15 3.23 -6.30 -3.40
CA SER A 15 3.64 -6.18 -4.79
C SER A 15 4.60 -5.00 -4.98
N THR A 16 5.86 -5.30 -5.37
CA THR A 16 6.82 -4.27 -5.77
C THR A 16 6.39 -3.56 -7.05
N PHE A 17 5.64 -4.25 -7.92
CA PHE A 17 5.13 -3.65 -9.14
C PHE A 17 4.13 -2.52 -8.83
N ASP A 18 3.22 -2.77 -7.89
CA ASP A 18 2.21 -1.79 -7.49
C ASP A 18 2.85 -0.54 -6.85
N GLN A 19 3.93 -0.74 -6.09
CA GLN A 19 4.72 0.35 -5.52
C GLN A 19 5.34 1.24 -6.59
N VAL A 20 5.93 0.63 -7.63
CA VAL A 20 6.50 1.38 -8.77
C VAL A 20 5.42 2.19 -9.48
N VAL A 21 4.29 1.55 -9.80
CA VAL A 21 3.16 2.23 -10.47
C VAL A 21 2.61 3.36 -9.61
N ALA A 22 2.54 3.20 -8.29
CA ALA A 22 2.09 4.24 -7.38
C ALA A 22 3.03 5.46 -7.35
N TYR A 23 4.34 5.24 -7.37
CA TYR A 23 5.30 6.33 -7.49
C TYR A 23 5.19 7.05 -8.84
N ASP A 24 5.07 6.30 -9.93
CA ASP A 24 4.87 6.87 -11.28
C ASP A 24 3.56 7.67 -11.38
N ALA A 25 2.53 7.27 -10.63
CA ALA A 25 1.25 7.98 -10.50
C ALA A 25 1.33 9.22 -9.57
N GLY A 26 2.49 9.48 -8.98
CA GLY A 26 2.77 10.67 -8.19
C GLY A 26 2.47 10.55 -6.70
N ALA A 27 2.51 9.35 -6.11
CA ALA A 27 2.61 9.21 -4.66
C ALA A 27 3.98 9.74 -4.18
N ASP A 28 3.99 10.49 -3.08
CA ASP A 28 5.25 10.98 -2.50
C ASP A 28 5.88 9.93 -1.57
N ASN A 29 5.07 9.15 -0.86
CA ASN A 29 5.53 8.07 0.02
C ASN A 29 4.53 6.92 0.01
N LEU A 30 5.05 5.69 0.15
CA LEU A 30 4.26 4.50 0.41
C LEU A 30 4.49 3.99 1.84
N ILE A 31 3.41 3.56 2.49
CA ILE A 31 3.41 2.80 3.74
C ILE A 31 2.83 1.44 3.39
N ILE A 32 3.64 0.39 3.57
CA ILE A 32 3.37 -0.92 2.98
C ILE A 32 3.05 -1.92 4.08
N HIS A 33 1.90 -2.59 3.95
CA HIS A 33 1.49 -3.71 4.78
C HIS A 33 1.18 -4.92 3.90
N SER A 34 1.62 -6.10 4.33
CA SER A 34 1.42 -7.39 3.65
C SER A 34 0.72 -8.36 4.60
N GLU A 35 0.18 -9.45 4.06
CA GLU A 35 -0.63 -10.44 4.81
C GLU A 35 -1.88 -9.85 5.45
N ILE A 36 -2.40 -8.73 4.93
CA ILE A 36 -3.56 -8.05 5.50
C ILE A 36 -4.81 -8.94 5.40
N THR A 37 -5.49 -9.15 6.52
CA THR A 37 -6.80 -9.79 6.57
C THR A 37 -7.94 -8.78 6.71
N LYS A 38 -9.18 -9.25 6.55
CA LYS A 38 -10.36 -8.37 6.62
C LYS A 38 -10.51 -7.72 8.00
N GLU A 39 -10.22 -8.48 9.06
CA GLU A 39 -10.36 -8.06 10.45
C GLU A 39 -9.40 -6.92 10.82
N GLU A 40 -8.30 -6.77 10.08
CA GLU A 40 -7.26 -5.76 10.34
C GLU A 40 -7.58 -4.40 9.69
N VAL A 41 -8.64 -4.32 8.88
CA VAL A 41 -8.99 -3.11 8.09
C VAL A 41 -10.39 -2.58 8.36
N GLU A 42 -11.12 -3.13 9.33
CA GLU A 42 -12.54 -2.78 9.55
C GLU A 42 -12.76 -1.31 9.96
N ASP A 43 -11.71 -0.58 10.36
CA ASP A 43 -11.77 0.81 10.83
C ASP A 43 -10.80 1.79 10.10
N ILE A 44 -10.31 1.44 8.91
CA ILE A 44 -9.38 2.29 8.11
C ILE A 44 -10.13 3.25 7.17
#